data_AF-A0A0B4F055-F1
#
_entry.id   AF-A0A0B4F055-F1
#
_cell.length_a   1.000
_cell.length_b   1.000
_cell.length_c   1.000
_cell.angle_alpha   90.00
_cell.angle_beta   90.00
_cell.angle_gamma   90.00
#
_symmetry.space_group_name_H-M   'P 1'
#
loop_
_entity.id
_entity.type
_entity.pdbx_description
1 polymer ?
#
loop_
_entity_poly.entity_id
_entity_poly.type
_entity_poly.pdbx_seq_one_letter_code
_entity_poly.pdbx_strand_id
1 'polypeptide(L)'
;MCLRLRDKKTHPTGMIAETFKKDDTVSREIVMLRDENAWLLLYKSHAEYRLPYRIAESVTRVESTIATLTLALLPLHRKRFDHAPRKEKEVLAEKGREAQDLKRVTFDSFDKLYHNRLLDEERHIKYEEIKEDCLLEYKLHTFSIFTLDTFN
;
A
#
# COMPACT_ATOMS: atom_id res chain seq x y z
N MET A 1 0.50 -18.43 21.60
CA MET A 1 1.88 -17.96 21.89
C MET A 1 2.29 -17.01 20.78
N CYS A 2 2.27 -15.67 21.03
CA CYS A 2 3.03 -14.61 20.33
C CYS A 2 2.50 -13.22 20.72
N LEU A 3 2.77 -12.79 21.96
CA LEU A 3 2.57 -11.41 22.43
C LEU A 3 3.91 -10.66 22.50
N ARG A 4 4.70 -10.68 21.42
CA ARG A 4 6.03 -10.03 21.36
C ARG A 4 6.15 -8.88 20.36
N LEU A 5 5.09 -8.10 20.16
CA LEU A 5 5.17 -6.88 19.35
C LEU A 5 4.42 -5.73 20.02
N ARG A 6 4.78 -5.43 21.27
CA ARG A 6 4.27 -4.24 21.96
C ARG A 6 5.37 -3.47 22.66
N ASP A 7 6.43 -3.20 21.91
CA ASP A 7 7.32 -2.09 22.21
C ASP A 7 7.30 -1.17 20.98
N LYS A 8 6.73 0.04 21.11
CA LYS A 8 6.76 1.05 20.02
C LYS A 8 8.21 1.46 19.64
N LYS A 9 9.23 0.94 20.36
CA LYS A 9 10.65 1.04 20.04
C LYS A 9 11.13 0.03 18.98
N THR A 10 10.51 -1.15 18.87
CA THR A 10 10.97 -2.20 17.94
C THR A 10 10.39 -2.06 16.53
N HIS A 11 9.19 -1.51 16.38
CA HIS A 11 8.56 -1.26 15.08
C HIS A 11 9.24 -0.22 14.19
N PRO A 12 9.67 0.97 14.69
CA PRO A 12 10.40 1.90 13.85
C PRO A 12 11.73 1.28 13.39
N THR A 13 12.44 0.59 14.28
CA THR A 13 13.79 0.09 14.02
C THR A 13 13.86 -0.98 12.91
N GLY A 14 12.82 -1.81 12.75
CA GLY A 14 12.80 -2.88 11.73
C GLY A 14 12.58 -2.41 10.29
N MET A 15 11.84 -1.30 10.08
CA MET A 15 11.55 -0.78 8.72
C MET A 15 12.26 0.52 8.37
N ILE A 16 12.79 1.30 9.34
CA ILE A 16 13.69 2.42 9.04
C ILE A 16 14.95 1.93 8.31
N ALA A 17 15.34 0.66 8.50
CA ALA A 17 16.43 0.03 7.78
C ALA A 17 16.14 -0.21 6.28
N GLU A 18 14.86 -0.30 5.87
CA GLU A 18 14.47 -0.59 4.47
C GLU A 18 14.12 0.66 3.65
N THR A 19 13.88 1.80 4.31
CA THR A 19 13.96 3.09 3.61
C THR A 19 15.42 3.36 3.32
N PHE A 20 15.93 2.79 2.23
CA PHE A 20 17.18 3.20 1.61
C PHE A 20 17.25 4.73 1.68
N LYS A 21 18.27 5.27 2.34
CA LYS A 21 18.68 6.67 2.19
C LYS A 21 18.96 6.85 0.70
N LYS A 22 17.91 7.19 -0.04
CA LYS A 22 18.00 7.44 -1.47
C LYS A 22 18.89 8.66 -1.58
N ASP A 23 19.98 8.52 -2.31
CA ASP A 23 20.85 9.65 -2.59
C ASP A 23 20.05 10.63 -3.44
N ASP A 24 19.52 11.68 -2.79
CA ASP A 24 18.63 12.67 -3.41
C ASP A 24 19.32 13.35 -4.59
N THR A 25 20.66 13.40 -4.57
CA THR A 25 21.50 13.94 -5.64
C THR A 25 21.41 13.12 -6.92
N VAL A 26 21.67 11.80 -6.84
CA VAL A 26 21.58 10.86 -7.96
C VAL A 26 20.16 10.80 -8.52
N SER A 27 19.16 10.83 -7.65
CA SER A 27 17.76 10.82 -8.08
C SER A 27 17.40 12.04 -8.91
N ARG A 28 17.89 13.21 -8.50
CA ARG A 28 17.67 14.47 -9.22
C ARG A 28 18.37 14.46 -10.57
N GLU A 29 19.63 14.04 -10.61
CA GLU A 29 20.40 13.97 -11.84
C GLU A 29 19.74 13.04 -12.86
N ILE A 30 19.28 11.86 -12.42
CA ILE A 30 18.54 10.92 -13.27
C ILE A 30 17.27 11.56 -13.84
N VAL A 31 16.53 12.32 -13.05
CA VAL A 31 15.31 13.01 -13.52
C VAL A 31 15.66 14.06 -14.58
N MET A 32 16.71 14.85 -14.37
CA MET A 32 17.16 15.86 -15.32
C MET A 32 17.62 15.23 -16.64
N LEU A 33 18.51 14.23 -16.59
CA LEU A 33 19.01 13.53 -17.78
C LEU A 33 17.88 12.85 -18.57
N ARG A 34 16.86 12.33 -17.88
CA ARG A 34 15.68 11.72 -18.52
C ARG A 34 14.84 12.73 -19.27
N ASP A 35 14.72 13.94 -18.73
CA ASP A 35 13.96 15.00 -19.37
C ASP A 35 14.74 15.57 -20.55
N GLU A 36 16.02 15.89 -20.38
CA GLU A 36 16.91 16.33 -21.47
C GLU A 36 16.89 15.36 -22.66
N ASN A 37 16.99 14.05 -22.40
CA ASN A 37 16.89 13.04 -23.46
C ASN A 37 15.53 13.03 -24.17
N ALA A 38 14.43 13.31 -23.46
CA ALA A 38 13.10 13.38 -24.06
C ALA A 38 12.97 14.63 -24.96
N TRP A 39 13.52 15.76 -24.50
CA TRP A 39 13.59 16.99 -25.28
C TRP A 39 14.38 16.82 -26.58
N LEU A 40 15.52 16.13 -26.54
CA LEU A 40 16.32 15.80 -27.73
C LEU A 40 15.54 14.95 -28.75
N LEU A 41 14.58 14.16 -28.27
CA LEU A 41 13.69 13.34 -29.08
C LEU A 41 12.36 14.05 -29.44
N LEU A 42 12.28 15.37 -29.20
CA LEU A 42 11.13 16.23 -29.49
C LEU A 42 9.86 15.94 -28.67
N TYR A 43 9.99 15.27 -27.52
CA TYR A 43 8.92 15.11 -26.54
C TYR A 43 8.98 16.24 -25.50
N LYS A 44 7.84 16.65 -24.93
CA LYS A 44 7.82 17.75 -23.95
C LYS A 44 8.26 17.31 -22.55
N SER A 45 8.26 16.01 -22.30
CA SER A 45 8.72 15.43 -21.04
C SER A 45 9.10 13.97 -21.18
N HIS A 46 9.86 13.47 -20.22
CA HIS A 46 10.14 12.03 -20.14
C HIS A 46 8.86 11.17 -20.02
N ALA A 47 7.81 11.69 -19.36
CA ALA A 47 6.55 10.98 -19.23
C ALA A 47 5.87 10.82 -20.59
N GLU A 48 5.81 11.89 -21.40
CA GLU A 48 5.28 11.83 -22.77
C GLU A 48 6.08 10.87 -23.65
N TYR A 49 7.41 10.85 -23.54
CA TYR A 49 8.26 9.92 -24.28
C TYR A 49 7.95 8.44 -23.97
N ARG A 50 7.55 8.11 -22.73
CA ARG A 50 7.32 6.73 -22.30
C ARG A 50 5.93 6.18 -22.61
N LEU A 51 4.95 7.04 -22.86
CA LEU A 51 3.54 6.65 -23.00
C LEU A 51 3.14 6.00 -24.32
N PRO A 52 3.74 6.31 -25.49
CA PRO A 52 3.39 5.67 -26.76
C PRO A 52 3.46 4.13 -26.76
N TYR A 53 4.21 3.55 -25.82
CA TYR A 53 4.36 2.10 -25.64
C TYR A 53 3.49 1.53 -24.51
N ARG A 54 2.49 2.27 -24.04
CA ARG A 54 1.61 1.90 -22.92
C ARG A 54 0.15 2.00 -23.30
N ILE A 55 -0.71 1.41 -22.48
CA ILE A 55 -2.18 1.45 -22.63
C ILE A 55 -2.71 2.89 -22.49
N ALA A 56 -2.05 3.73 -21.70
CA ALA A 56 -2.44 5.13 -21.55
C ALA A 56 -1.86 5.98 -22.69
N GLU A 57 -2.76 6.57 -23.48
CA GLU A 57 -2.44 7.32 -24.71
C GLU A 57 -1.75 8.67 -24.46
N SER A 58 -1.90 9.28 -23.29
CA SER A 58 -1.34 10.61 -22.99
C SER A 58 -1.15 10.85 -21.49
N VAL A 59 -0.28 11.80 -21.15
CA VAL A 59 -0.05 12.23 -19.76
C VAL A 59 -1.35 12.77 -19.16
N THR A 60 -2.09 13.57 -19.93
CA THR A 60 -3.39 14.12 -19.52
C THR A 60 -4.42 13.04 -19.19
N ARG A 61 -4.41 11.91 -19.92
CA ARG A 61 -5.27 10.75 -19.62
C ARG A 61 -4.85 10.08 -18.32
N VAL A 62 -3.56 9.95 -18.05
CA VAL A 62 -3.06 9.42 -16.76
C VAL A 62 -3.46 10.35 -15.61
N GLU A 63 -3.23 11.65 -15.74
CA GLU A 63 -3.57 12.65 -14.72
C GLU A 63 -5.06 12.68 -14.40
N SER A 64 -5.91 12.72 -15.42
CA SER A 64 -7.38 12.69 -15.25
C SER A 64 -7.86 11.38 -14.62
N THR A 65 -7.24 10.25 -14.95
CA THR A 65 -7.55 8.95 -14.34
C THR A 65 -7.19 8.97 -12.85
N ILE A 66 -5.99 9.44 -12.50
CA ILE A 66 -5.54 9.55 -11.11
C ILE A 66 -6.45 10.50 -10.32
N ALA A 67 -6.80 11.65 -10.90
CA ALA A 67 -7.69 12.63 -10.27
C ALA A 67 -9.08 12.02 -10.00
N THR A 68 -9.66 11.35 -11.00
CA THR A 68 -10.97 10.69 -10.88
C THR A 68 -10.96 9.61 -9.81
N LEU A 69 -9.96 8.73 -9.82
CA LEU A 69 -9.79 7.69 -8.81
C LEU A 69 -9.61 8.28 -7.42
N THR A 70 -8.83 9.36 -7.31
CA THR A 70 -8.61 10.05 -6.04
C THR A 70 -9.93 10.59 -5.49
N LEU A 71 -10.73 11.29 -6.30
CA LEU A 71 -12.03 11.81 -5.88
C LEU A 71 -13.01 10.70 -5.48
N ALA A 72 -13.03 9.60 -6.22
CA ALA A 72 -13.90 8.45 -5.93
C ALA A 72 -13.50 7.73 -4.63
N LEU A 73 -12.19 7.57 -4.40
CA LEU A 73 -11.67 6.82 -3.25
C LEU A 73 -11.51 7.66 -1.99
N LEU A 74 -11.41 8.99 -2.10
CA LEU A 74 -11.17 9.87 -0.96
C LEU A 74 -12.18 9.69 0.18
N PRO A 75 -13.50 9.58 -0.06
CA PRO A 75 -14.47 9.35 1.02
C PRO A 75 -14.26 8.00 1.72
N LEU A 76 -13.90 6.96 0.96
CA LEU A 76 -13.61 5.63 1.51
C LEU A 76 -12.32 5.65 2.35
N HIS A 77 -11.30 6.37 1.86
CA HIS A 77 -10.07 6.59 2.61
C HIS A 77 -10.35 7.33 3.92
N ARG A 78 -11.10 8.43 3.90
CA ARG A 78 -11.46 9.17 5.12
C ARG A 78 -12.15 8.28 6.16
N LYS A 79 -13.18 7.53 5.73
CA LYS A 79 -13.86 6.57 6.62
C LYS A 79 -12.88 5.57 7.23
N ARG A 80 -11.96 5.02 6.44
CA ARG A 80 -10.95 4.07 6.93
C ARG A 80 -9.96 4.72 7.91
N PHE A 81 -9.48 5.92 7.60
CA PHE A 81 -8.55 6.68 8.45
C PHE A 81 -9.17 7.11 9.77
N ASP A 82 -10.47 7.41 9.80
CA ASP A 82 -11.19 7.73 11.03
C ASP A 82 -11.50 6.48 11.87
N HIS A 83 -11.76 5.35 11.20
CA HIS A 83 -12.15 4.10 11.84
C HIS A 83 -10.98 3.34 12.47
N ALA A 84 -9.85 3.25 11.77
CA ALA A 84 -8.64 2.56 12.23
C ALA A 84 -8.16 2.95 13.65
N PRO A 85 -7.99 4.25 14.00
CA PRO A 85 -7.57 4.64 15.34
C PRO A 85 -8.67 4.44 16.39
N ARG A 86 -9.96 4.50 16.00
CA ARG A 86 -11.07 4.16 16.92
C ARG A 86 -11.02 2.68 17.29
N LYS A 87 -10.80 1.82 16.30
CA LYS A 87 -10.68 0.37 16.52
C LYS A 87 -9.50 0.02 17.43
N GLU A 88 -8.35 0.66 17.25
CA GLU A 88 -7.22 0.46 18.16
C GLU A 88 -7.59 0.86 19.61
N LYS A 89 -8.28 1.98 19.80
CA LYS A 89 -8.73 2.43 21.13
C LYS A 89 -9.70 1.44 21.77
N GLU A 90 -10.65 0.88 21.03
CA GLU A 90 -11.56 -0.17 21.51
C GLU A 90 -10.78 -1.39 22.02
N VAL A 91 -9.87 -1.91 21.20
CA VAL A 91 -9.04 -3.08 21.55
C VAL A 91 -8.12 -2.80 22.74
N LEU A 92 -7.62 -1.57 22.88
CA LEU A 92 -6.81 -1.16 24.04
C LEU A 92 -7.65 -1.08 25.31
N ALA A 93 -8.87 -0.55 25.23
CA ALA A 93 -9.80 -0.44 26.36
C ALA A 93 -10.26 -1.83 26.84
N GLU A 94 -10.60 -2.73 25.92
CA GLU A 94 -10.93 -4.13 26.23
C GLU A 94 -9.79 -4.87 26.95
N LYS A 95 -8.54 -4.50 26.65
CA LYS A 95 -7.34 -5.03 27.29
C LYS A 95 -6.97 -4.33 28.60
N GLY A 96 -7.85 -3.47 29.13
CA GLY A 96 -7.68 -2.80 30.42
C GLY A 96 -6.56 -1.76 30.45
N ARG A 97 -6.21 -1.14 29.31
CA ARG A 97 -5.14 -0.14 29.24
C ARG A 97 -5.62 1.23 29.75
N GLU A 98 -4.69 1.98 30.35
CA GLU A 98 -5.00 3.28 30.95
C GLU A 98 -5.38 4.35 29.91
N ALA A 99 -6.15 5.35 30.33
CA ALA A 99 -6.62 6.45 29.49
C ALA A 99 -5.48 7.25 28.82
N GLN A 100 -4.27 7.24 29.39
CA GLN A 100 -3.09 7.87 28.77
C GLN A 100 -2.62 7.14 27.51
N ASP A 101 -2.76 5.81 27.46
CA ASP A 101 -2.40 5.02 26.27
C ASP A 101 -3.36 5.27 25.11
N LEU A 102 -4.64 5.52 25.42
CA LEU A 102 -5.68 5.84 24.43
C LEU A 102 -5.45 7.20 23.75
N LYS A 103 -4.78 8.14 24.43
CA LYS A 103 -4.42 9.47 23.87
C LYS A 103 -3.21 9.40 22.94
N ARG A 104 -2.40 8.34 23.03
CA ARG A 104 -1.20 8.11 22.19
C ARG A 104 -1.47 7.34 20.90
N VAL A 105 -2.73 7.06 20.61
CA VAL A 105 -3.13 6.42 19.35
C VAL A 105 -3.12 7.49 18.26
N THR A 106 -2.11 7.41 17.40
CA THR A 106 -1.92 8.21 16.19
C THR A 106 -1.92 7.28 14.98
N PHE A 107 -2.35 7.77 13.83
CA PHE A 107 -2.28 7.00 12.58
C PHE A 107 -1.04 7.46 11.81
N ASP A 108 0.13 6.90 12.15
CA ASP A 108 1.36 7.15 11.40
C ASP A 108 1.45 6.21 10.19
N SER A 109 2.26 6.59 9.20
CA SER A 109 2.52 5.76 8.01
C SER A 109 3.04 4.35 8.36
N PHE A 110 3.73 4.22 9.49
CA PHE A 110 4.27 2.98 10.02
C PHE A 110 3.22 2.07 10.68
N ASP A 111 2.07 2.62 11.08
CA ASP A 111 1.00 1.85 11.74
C ASP A 111 -0.02 1.28 10.74
N LYS A 112 0.15 1.55 9.44
CA LYS A 112 -0.81 1.14 8.39
C LYS A 112 -1.03 -0.39 8.36
N LEU A 113 0.02 -1.19 8.44
CA LEU A 113 -0.09 -2.66 8.42
C LEU A 113 -0.81 -3.18 9.66
N TYR A 114 -0.49 -2.61 10.82
CA TYR A 114 -1.13 -2.96 12.09
C TYR A 114 -2.63 -2.63 12.06
N HIS A 115 -2.98 -1.41 11.67
CA HIS A 115 -4.38 -1.01 11.55
C HIS A 115 -5.15 -1.82 10.52
N ASN A 116 -4.53 -2.16 9.39
CA ASN A 116 -5.17 -3.04 8.40
C ASN A 116 -5.51 -4.40 8.99
N ARG A 117 -4.58 -4.99 9.75
CA ARG A 117 -4.84 -6.25 10.44
C ARG A 117 -6.01 -6.14 11.42
N LEU A 118 -6.08 -5.07 12.21
CA LEU A 118 -7.22 -4.86 13.13
C LEU A 118 -8.57 -4.77 12.39
N LEU A 119 -8.59 -4.08 11.24
CA LEU A 119 -9.79 -3.97 10.41
C LEU A 119 -10.17 -5.29 9.73
N ASP A 120 -9.19 -6.12 9.38
CA ASP A 120 -9.43 -7.45 8.83
C ASP A 120 -9.94 -8.43 9.90
N GLU A 121 -9.41 -8.35 11.12
CA GLU A 121 -9.90 -9.10 12.30
C GLU A 121 -11.36 -8.74 12.62
N GLU A 122 -11.73 -7.45 12.52
CA GLU A 122 -13.12 -7.00 12.66
C GLU A 122 -14.05 -7.59 11.59
N ARG A 123 -13.54 -7.81 10.38
CA ARG A 123 -14.26 -8.47 9.28
C ARG A 123 -14.24 -9.99 9.38
N HIS A 124 -13.70 -10.54 10.46
CA HIS A 124 -13.50 -11.98 10.67
C HIS A 124 -12.67 -12.66 9.58
N ILE A 125 -11.76 -11.93 8.94
CA ILE A 125 -10.81 -12.49 7.97
C ILE A 125 -9.70 -13.18 8.77
N LYS A 126 -9.67 -14.50 8.75
CA LYS A 126 -8.64 -15.31 9.40
C LYS A 126 -7.64 -15.82 8.37
N TYR A 127 -6.54 -15.07 8.22
CA TYR A 127 -5.52 -15.38 7.22
C TYR A 127 -4.85 -16.75 7.44
N GLU A 128 -4.81 -17.24 8.68
CA GLU A 128 -4.29 -18.55 9.04
C GLU A 128 -5.13 -19.68 8.43
N GLU A 129 -6.47 -19.59 8.53
CA GLU A 129 -7.40 -20.56 7.95
C GLU A 129 -7.34 -20.52 6.41
N ILE A 130 -7.31 -19.31 5.83
CA ILE A 130 -7.17 -19.12 4.37
C ILE A 130 -5.88 -19.76 3.84
N LYS A 131 -4.78 -19.71 4.61
CA LYS A 131 -3.49 -20.25 4.18
C LYS A 131 -3.48 -21.78 4.15
N GLU A 132 -4.16 -22.42 5.09
CA GLU A 132 -4.28 -23.89 5.15
C GLU A 132 -5.15 -24.42 4.00
N ASP A 133 -6.25 -23.74 3.66
CA ASP A 133 -7.10 -24.08 2.52
C ASP A 133 -6.43 -23.78 1.17
N CYS A 134 -5.44 -22.90 1.16
CA CYS A 134 -4.70 -22.46 -0.01
C CYS A 134 -3.35 -23.17 -0.19
N LEU A 135 -3.33 -24.51 -0.14
CA LEU A 135 -2.14 -25.29 -0.48
C LEU A 135 -1.66 -24.96 -1.91
N LEU A 136 -0.35 -24.76 -2.07
CA LEU A 136 0.27 -24.28 -3.32
C LEU A 136 -0.07 -25.17 -4.54
N GLU A 137 -0.20 -26.48 -4.33
CA GLU A 137 -0.47 -27.47 -5.38
C GLU A 137 -1.87 -27.30 -6.00
N TYR A 138 -2.88 -27.00 -5.18
CA TYR A 138 -4.25 -26.78 -5.66
C TYR A 138 -4.40 -25.47 -6.43
N LYS A 139 -3.59 -24.46 -6.11
CA LYS A 139 -3.58 -23.18 -6.84
C LYS A 139 -3.09 -23.34 -8.27
N LEU A 140 -1.99 -24.07 -8.49
CA LEU A 140 -1.43 -24.26 -9.84
C LEU A 140 -2.38 -25.07 -10.74
N HIS A 141 -3.03 -26.10 -10.19
CA HIS A 141 -4.00 -26.92 -10.92
C HIS A 141 -5.26 -26.13 -11.29
N THR A 142 -5.81 -25.35 -10.35
CA THR A 142 -7.04 -24.61 -10.59
C THR A 142 -6.80 -23.42 -11.53
N PHE A 143 -5.67 -22.73 -11.41
CA PHE A 143 -5.34 -21.61 -12.29
C PHE A 143 -5.13 -22.05 -13.74
N SER A 144 -4.56 -23.25 -13.98
CA SER A 144 -4.38 -23.77 -15.34
C SER A 144 -5.71 -24.05 -16.03
N ILE A 145 -6.69 -24.61 -15.31
CA ILE A 145 -8.05 -24.88 -15.81
C ILE A 145 -8.74 -23.59 -16.28
N PHE A 146 -8.64 -22.50 -15.51
CA PHE A 146 -9.29 -21.23 -15.90
C PHE A 146 -8.57 -20.47 -17.03
N THR A 147 -7.29 -20.76 -17.28
CA THR A 147 -6.53 -20.11 -18.37
C THR A 147 -6.63 -20.84 -19.71
N LEU A 148 -7.00 -22.12 -19.73
CA LEU A 148 -7.10 -22.92 -20.95
C LEU A 148 -8.38 -22.61 -21.76
N ASP A 149 -9.46 -22.17 -21.09
CA ASP A 149 -10.74 -21.87 -21.74
C ASP A 149 -10.92 -20.40 -22.18
N THR A 150 -9.93 -19.53 -21.95
CA THR A 150 -10.01 -18.09 -22.26
C THR A 150 -9.23 -17.65 -23.50
N PHE A 151 -8.55 -18.58 -24.19
CA PHE A 151 -7.77 -18.31 -25.42
C PHE A 151 -8.04 -19.32 -26.55
N ASN A 152 -9.31 -19.64 -26.83
CA ASN A 152 -9.74 -20.22 -28.10
C ASN A 152 -10.72 -19.27 -28.81
#